data_AF-A0A353X025-F1
#
_entry.id   AF-A0A353X025-F1
#
_cell.length_a   1.000
_cell.length_b   1.000
_cell.length_c   1.000
_cell.angle_alpha   90.00
_cell.angle_beta   90.00
_cell.angle_gamma   90.00
#
_symmetry.space_group_name_H-M   'P 1'
#
loop_
_entity.id
_entity.type
_entity.pdbx_description
1 polymer ?
#
loop_
_entity_poly.entity_id
_entity_poly.type
_entity_poly.pdbx_seq_one_letter_code
_entity_poly.pdbx_strand_id
1 'polypeptide(L)'
;MFLESEIKDREFLVGSCDVIKEWQKHVNNWGKCDALSKIFTKILEIIPDKVFEQLLLWNKSKNFWDTRLSLIISLLYFSKTKKVV
;
A
#
# COMPACT_ATOMS: atom_id res chain seq x y z
N MET A 1 -7.27 -17.01 -10.93
CA MET A 1 -7.95 -16.78 -9.63
C MET A 1 -7.11 -17.44 -8.54
N PHE A 2 -5.98 -16.82 -8.17
CA PHE A 2 -5.02 -17.35 -7.17
C PHE A 2 -4.52 -16.23 -6.23
N LEU A 3 -4.47 -14.98 -6.70
CA LEU A 3 -4.14 -13.84 -5.83
C LEU A 3 -5.24 -13.48 -4.82
N GLU A 4 -6.51 -13.78 -5.09
CA GLU A 4 -7.61 -13.35 -4.20
C GLU A 4 -7.72 -14.20 -2.93
N SER A 5 -7.30 -15.46 -2.96
CA SER A 5 -7.28 -16.35 -1.79
C SER A 5 -6.12 -16.04 -0.85
N GLU A 6 -4.95 -15.70 -1.39
CA GLU A 6 -3.74 -15.37 -0.60
C GLU A 6 -3.84 -13.99 0.09
N ILE A 7 -4.67 -13.07 -0.43
CA ILE A 7 -4.93 -11.78 0.22
C ILE A 7 -5.80 -11.94 1.50
N LYS A 8 -6.35 -13.12 1.78
CA LYS A 8 -7.04 -13.37 3.07
C LYS A 8 -6.08 -13.57 4.23
N ASP A 9 -4.84 -13.97 3.97
CA ASP A 9 -3.91 -14.32 5.03
C ASP A 9 -3.17 -13.07 5.54
N ARG A 10 -3.72 -12.50 6.61
CA ARG A 10 -3.21 -11.26 7.20
C ARG A 10 -1.77 -11.40 7.68
N GLU A 11 -1.40 -12.58 8.19
CA GLU A 11 -0.04 -12.85 8.66
C GLU A 11 0.96 -12.89 7.50
N PHE A 12 0.57 -13.50 6.36
CA PHE A 12 1.38 -13.46 5.15
C PHE A 12 1.60 -12.04 4.61
N LEU A 13 0.56 -11.20 4.61
CA LEU A 13 0.65 -9.81 4.16
C LEU A 13 1.57 -8.97 5.05
N VAL A 14 1.56 -9.22 6.35
CA VAL A 14 2.41 -8.54 7.33
C VAL A 14 3.85 -9.00 7.22
N GLY A 15 4.09 -10.32 7.11
CA GLY A 15 5.43 -10.88 6.92
C GLY A 15 6.06 -10.49 5.58
N SER A 16 5.24 -10.31 4.55
CA SER A 16 5.68 -9.90 3.21
C SER A 16 5.78 -8.39 3.04
N CYS A 17 5.47 -7.59 4.06
CA CYS A 17 5.47 -6.12 3.98
C CYS A 17 6.82 -5.58 3.48
N ASP A 18 7.93 -6.12 3.98
CA ASP A 18 9.27 -5.70 3.58
C ASP A 18 9.60 -6.07 2.11
N VAL A 19 9.07 -7.19 1.60
CA VAL A 19 9.18 -7.57 0.19
C VAL A 19 8.34 -6.63 -0.70
N ILE A 20 7.13 -6.29 -0.26
CA ILE A 20 6.24 -5.39 -0.99
C ILE A 20 6.82 -3.96 -1.03
N LYS A 21 7.56 -3.55 0.01
CA LYS A 21 8.35 -2.29 -0.02
C LYS A 21 9.45 -2.33 -1.09
N GLU A 22 10.06 -3.48 -1.36
CA GLU A 22 11.02 -3.59 -2.46
C GLU A 22 10.34 -3.51 -3.82
N TRP A 23 9.12 -4.03 -3.97
CA TRP A 23 8.36 -3.93 -5.22
C TRP A 23 8.06 -2.48 -5.60
N GLN A 24 7.92 -1.60 -4.60
CA GLN A 24 7.76 -0.17 -4.82
C GLN A 24 8.97 0.44 -5.58
N LYS A 25 10.20 -0.04 -5.37
CA LYS A 25 11.39 0.41 -6.13
C LYS A 25 11.33 0.04 -7.61
N HIS A 26 10.53 -0.97 -7.96
CA HIS A 26 10.31 -1.44 -9.33
C HIS A 26 9.04 -0.88 -9.97
N VAL A 27 8.37 0.07 -9.32
CA VAL A 27 7.20 0.76 -9.88
C VAL A 27 7.67 1.73 -10.95
N ASN A 28 7.52 1.32 -12.20
CA ASN A 28 7.79 2.13 -13.38
C ASN A 28 6.54 2.44 -14.21
N ASN A 29 5.37 1.98 -13.76
CA ASN A 29 4.12 2.14 -14.50
C ASN A 29 2.93 2.40 -13.58
N TRP A 30 1.92 3.08 -14.14
CA TRP A 30 0.68 3.45 -13.46
C TRP A 30 -0.11 2.24 -12.99
N GLY A 31 -0.21 1.18 -13.79
CA GLY A 31 -0.94 -0.04 -13.41
C GLY A 31 -0.29 -0.76 -12.22
N LYS A 32 1.05 -0.77 -12.15
CA LYS A 32 1.77 -1.34 -11.00
C LYS A 32 1.57 -0.51 -9.74
N CYS A 33 1.59 0.82 -9.88
CA CYS A 33 1.33 1.74 -8.77
C CYS A 33 -0.09 1.55 -8.20
N ASP A 34 -1.11 1.41 -9.05
CA ASP A 34 -2.50 1.18 -8.63
C ASP A 34 -2.71 -0.21 -7.99
N ALA A 35 -2.05 -1.24 -8.51
CA ALA A 35 -2.10 -2.57 -7.91
C ALA A 35 -1.43 -2.59 -6.51
N LEU A 36 -0.24 -1.98 -6.40
CA LEU A 36 0.49 -1.87 -5.14
C LEU A 36 -0.26 -1.04 -4.11
N SER A 37 -0.88 0.07 -4.51
CA SER A 37 -1.63 0.92 -3.59
C SER A 37 -2.82 0.19 -2.98
N LYS A 38 -3.52 -0.66 -3.75
CA LYS A 38 -4.61 -1.51 -3.24
C LYS A 38 -4.13 -2.54 -2.22
N ILE A 39 -2.98 -3.15 -2.47
CA ILE A 39 -2.36 -4.11 -1.53
C ILE A 39 -1.95 -3.38 -0.25
N PHE A 40 -1.22 -2.27 -0.38
CA PHE A 40 -0.80 -1.46 0.78
C PHE A 40 -1.97 -0.90 1.57
N THR A 41 -3.07 -0.51 0.92
CA THR A 41 -4.29 -0.07 1.62
C THR A 41 -4.86 -1.18 2.50
N LYS A 42 -4.84 -2.43 2.04
CA LYS A 42 -5.25 -3.57 2.88
C LYS A 42 -4.29 -3.83 4.03
N ILE A 43 -2.99 -3.67 3.82
CA ILE A 43 -1.99 -3.80 4.89
C ILE A 43 -2.16 -2.67 5.93
N LEU A 44 -2.44 -1.44 5.47
CA LEU A 44 -2.73 -0.29 6.32
C LEU A 44 -3.96 -0.53 7.22
N GLU A 45 -4.98 -1.23 6.71
CA GLU A 45 -6.16 -1.64 7.49
C GLU A 45 -5.85 -2.67 8.58
N ILE A 46 -4.72 -3.41 8.47
CA ILE A 46 -4.32 -4.46 9.42
C ILE A 46 -3.30 -3.91 10.43
N ILE A 47 -2.28 -3.20 9.95
CA ILE A 47 -1.20 -2.62 10.76
C ILE A 47 -1.01 -1.14 10.38
N PRO A 48 -1.87 -0.25 10.90
CA PRO A 48 -1.81 1.16 10.56
C PRO A 48 -0.49 1.81 11.00
N ASP A 49 -0.02 1.56 12.22
CA ASP A 49 1.19 2.18 12.77
C ASP A 49 2.43 1.99 11.88
N LYS A 50 2.75 0.74 11.53
CA LYS A 50 3.95 0.41 10.74
C LYS A 50 3.89 0.94 9.30
N VAL A 51 2.70 0.97 8.70
CA VAL A 51 2.52 1.45 7.33
C VAL A 51 2.47 2.98 7.28
N PHE A 52 1.91 3.62 8.30
CA PHE A 52 1.82 5.08 8.37
C PHE A 52 3.19 5.74 8.45
N GLU A 53 4.11 5.20 9.25
CA GLU A 53 5.51 5.64 9.27
C GLU A 53 6.16 5.53 7.88
N GLN A 54 5.91 4.43 7.17
CA GLN A 54 6.42 4.22 5.82
C GLN A 54 5.84 5.22 4.81
N LEU A 55 4.53 5.52 4.90
CA LEU A 55 3.87 6.53 4.06
C LEU A 55 4.48 7.93 4.29
N LEU A 56 4.74 8.29 5.55
CA LEU A 56 5.40 9.57 5.87
C LEU A 56 6.80 9.66 5.27
N LEU A 57 7.57 8.56 5.28
CA LEU A 57 8.88 8.50 4.64
C LEU A 57 8.77 8.65 3.11
N TRP A 58 7.81 7.98 2.47
CA TRP A 58 7.59 8.07 1.02
C TRP A 58 7.07 9.43 0.57
N ASN A 59 6.29 10.11 1.41
CA ASN A 59 5.86 11.48 1.16
C ASN A 59 7.06 12.45 1.12
N LYS A 60 8.09 12.21 1.95
CA LYS A 60 9.33 13.00 1.97
C LYS A 60 10.40 12.55 0.97
N SER A 61 10.16 11.45 0.24
CA SER A 61 11.10 10.93 -0.76
C SER A 61 11.19 11.86 -1.98
N LYS A 62 12.38 11.92 -2.60
CA LYS A 62 12.58 12.65 -3.88
C LYS A 62 12.02 11.88 -5.09
N ASN A 63 11.66 10.61 -4.92
CA ASN A 63 11.11 9.79 -5.98
C ASN A 63 9.63 10.11 -6.20
N PHE A 64 9.28 10.53 -7.41
CA PHE A 64 7.92 10.85 -7.79
C PHE A 64 6.92 9.71 -7.55
N TRP A 65 7.33 8.47 -7.81
CA TRP A 65 6.48 7.28 -7.64
C TRP A 65 6.15 6.99 -6.17
N ASP A 66 7.09 7.26 -5.27
CA ASP A 66 6.96 7.05 -3.83
C ASP A 66 5.90 7.99 -3.25
N THR A 67 6.04 9.28 -3.57
CA THR A 67 5.09 10.33 -3.16
C THR A 67 3.70 10.04 -3.71
N ARG A 68 3.62 9.63 -4.97
CA ARG A 68 2.35 9.27 -5.62
C ARG A 68 1.70 8.05 -4.98
N LEU A 69 2.47 6.99 -4.73
CA LEU A 69 1.97 5.78 -4.09
C LEU A 69 1.41 6.12 -2.71
N SER A 70 2.13 6.92 -1.93
CA SER A 70 1.66 7.38 -0.62
C SER A 70 0.33 8.14 -0.71
N LEU A 71 0.18 9.03 -1.69
CA LEU A 71 -1.06 9.79 -1.89
C LEU A 71 -2.23 8.86 -2.26
N ILE A 72 -2.02 7.94 -3.20
CA ILE A 72 -3.06 7.00 -3.65
C ILE A 72 -3.50 6.09 -2.51
N ILE A 73 -2.57 5.56 -1.72
CA ILE A 73 -2.91 4.72 -0.55
C ILE A 73 -3.79 5.50 0.43
N SER A 74 -3.41 6.73 0.79
CA SER A 74 -4.19 7.58 1.70
C SER A 74 -5.58 7.90 1.15
N LEU A 75 -5.70 8.19 -0.15
CA LEU A 75 -6.98 8.48 -0.80
C LEU A 75 -7.89 7.24 -0.86
N LEU A 76 -7.34 6.07 -1.21
CA LEU A 76 -8.08 4.81 -1.22
C LEU A 76 -8.56 4.43 0.17
N TYR A 77 -7.69 4.57 1.18
CA TYR A 77 -8.05 4.35 2.57
C TYR A 77 -9.17 5.29 3.02
N PHE A 78 -9.04 6.60 2.75
CA PHE A 78 -10.06 7.58 3.07
C PHE A 78 -11.40 7.34 2.34
N SER A 79 -11.35 6.92 1.07
CA SER A 79 -12.55 6.58 0.31
C SER A 79 -13.31 5.39 0.92
N LYS A 80 -12.59 4.40 1.46
CA LYS A 80 -13.20 3.27 2.16
C LYS A 80 -13.76 3.66 3.51
N THR A 81 -13.06 4.48 4.29
CA THR A 81 -13.52 4.90 5.62
C THR A 81 -14.71 5.86 5.55
N LYS A 82 -14.81 6.68 4.48
CA LYS A 82 -15.97 7.55 4.24
C LYS A 82 -17.28 6.84 3.90
N LYS A 83 -17.26 5.55 3.53
CA LYS A 83 -18.49 4.77 3.33
C LYS A 83 -19.20 4.40 4.64
N VAL A 84 -18.61 4.71 5.80
CA VAL A 84 -19.12 4.36 7.14
C VAL A 84 -19.82 5.56 7.81
N VAL A 85 -20.25 6.58 7.05
CA VAL A 85 -21.06 7.70 7.55
C VAL A 85 -22.35 7.81 6.77
#